data_AF-A0A6J6J5H2-F1
#
_entry.id   AF-A0A6J6J5H2-F1
#
_cell.length_a   1.000
_cell.length_b   1.000
_cell.length_c   1.000
_cell.angle_alpha   90.00
_cell.angle_beta   90.00
_cell.angle_gamma   90.00
#
_symmetry.space_group_name_H-M   'P 1'
#
loop_
_entity.id
_entity.type
_entity.pdbx_description
1 polymer ?
#
loop_
_entity_poly.entity_id
_entity_poly.type
_entity_poly.pdbx_seq_one_letter_code
_entity_poly.pdbx_strand_id
1 'polypeptide(L)'
;MDIKLSKLAILTPLIGLAVAWKLFMFAIYANLFVYPIYDSQGMYQGEQQIVRPSTYLFLAGIVVFGLAALYGQRLALRARELAGIDNSLARAAHRFGTLAVIVSLVAGAIYAIGNFLGAFNQYIDREENLLIRLFDVYIPILLATGLVVYILLRAFVFRKQVAKGSKKTGMSDSEKALGLGYAVPIIFTAIAIIFGLVVYDITRTNLQVWVWVIIQVIIASGILLGTRFSTRAKSAVAAPARPRATLAAGAANLNFVLSIIFGSFVSIMAFAFGADAIEKLRIYPPYVEPLPGEEAVYDWSWQVAPFTVSWFIEQMIPALILLFLAAAGTYLSITERNKAAAIKSAKSKAK
;
A
#
# COMPACT_ATOMS: atom_id res chain seq x y z
N MET A 1 25.62 -18.52 -6.36
CA MET A 1 24.89 -17.35 -6.92
C MET A 1 23.56 -17.11 -6.19
N ASP A 2 22.85 -18.18 -5.80
CA ASP A 2 21.44 -18.14 -5.38
C ASP A 2 21.16 -17.49 -4.01
N ILE A 3 22.13 -17.52 -3.10
CA ILE A 3 22.02 -16.85 -1.79
C ILE A 3 22.00 -15.32 -1.97
N LYS A 4 22.85 -14.79 -2.87
CA LYS A 4 22.88 -13.36 -3.17
C LYS A 4 21.55 -12.89 -3.78
N LEU A 5 20.99 -13.70 -4.69
CA LEU A 5 19.70 -13.41 -5.33
C LEU A 5 18.54 -13.42 -4.32
N SER A 6 18.52 -14.36 -3.37
CA SER A 6 17.49 -14.42 -2.33
C SER A 6 17.57 -13.23 -1.37
N LYS A 7 18.78 -12.79 -1.01
CA LYS A 7 18.99 -11.58 -0.20
C LYS A 7 18.54 -10.32 -0.94
N LEU A 8 18.88 -10.20 -2.21
CA LEU A 8 18.44 -9.09 -3.06
C LEU A 8 16.90 -9.05 -3.16
N ALA A 9 16.25 -10.20 -3.31
CA ALA A 9 14.81 -10.32 -3.37
C ALA A 9 14.08 -9.82 -2.10
N ILE A 10 14.72 -9.95 -0.93
CA ILE A 10 14.21 -9.41 0.35
C ILE A 10 14.51 -7.91 0.46
N LEU A 11 15.67 -7.49 -0.04
CA LEU A 11 16.09 -6.08 0.04
C LEU A 11 15.25 -5.16 -0.86
N THR A 12 14.85 -5.61 -2.05
CA THR A 12 14.14 -4.75 -3.02
C THR A 12 12.85 -4.15 -2.45
N PRO A 13 11.91 -4.93 -1.87
CA PRO A 13 10.68 -4.35 -1.31
C PRO A 13 10.95 -3.39 -0.14
N LEU A 14 12.02 -3.61 0.63
CA LEU A 14 12.41 -2.74 1.74
C LEU A 14 12.99 -1.39 1.27
N ILE A 15 13.76 -1.40 0.19
CA ILE A 15 14.18 -0.16 -0.48
C ILE A 15 12.96 0.58 -1.01
N GLY A 16 12.03 -0.16 -1.65
CA GLY A 16 10.76 0.39 -2.11
C GLY A 16 9.96 1.07 -0.99
N LEU A 17 9.91 0.46 0.19
CA LEU A 17 9.26 1.02 1.39
C LEU A 17 9.92 2.33 1.81
N ALA A 18 11.26 2.39 1.84
CA ALA A 18 11.97 3.61 2.23
C ALA A 18 11.77 4.76 1.23
N VAL A 19 11.71 4.45 -0.07
CA VAL A 19 11.41 5.46 -1.09
C VAL A 19 9.95 5.92 -1.01
N ALA A 20 9.02 4.99 -0.79
CA ALA A 20 7.62 5.33 -0.57
C ALA A 20 7.41 6.22 0.64
N TRP A 21 8.09 5.93 1.75
CA TRP A 21 8.08 6.79 2.94
C TRP A 21 8.49 8.22 2.59
N LYS A 22 9.59 8.41 1.85
CA LYS A 22 10.04 9.75 1.44
C LYS A 22 9.00 10.46 0.58
N LEU A 23 8.42 9.75 -0.40
CA LEU A 23 7.39 10.32 -1.27
C LEU A 23 6.13 10.71 -0.49
N PHE A 24 5.75 9.93 0.52
CA PHE A 24 4.63 10.27 1.42
C PHE A 24 4.96 11.50 2.27
N MET A 25 6.19 11.61 2.78
CA MET A 25 6.63 12.79 3.51
C MET A 25 6.57 14.04 2.63
N PHE A 26 7.09 13.97 1.41
CA PHE A 26 6.97 15.07 0.45
C PHE A 26 5.52 15.38 0.07
N ALA A 27 4.65 14.38 -0.01
CA ALA A 27 3.22 14.58 -0.25
C ALA A 27 2.56 15.38 0.87
N ILE A 28 2.82 15.00 2.12
CA ILE A 28 2.28 15.70 3.31
C ILE A 28 2.84 17.12 3.36
N TYR A 29 4.13 17.30 3.10
CA TYR A 29 4.74 18.63 3.05
C TYR A 29 4.12 19.52 1.97
N ALA A 30 3.91 18.99 0.76
CA ALA A 30 3.22 19.72 -0.31
C ALA A 30 1.80 20.12 0.10
N ASN A 31 1.13 19.29 0.91
CA ASN A 31 -0.21 19.57 1.40
C ASN A 31 -0.26 20.74 2.40
N LEU A 32 0.87 21.09 3.03
CA LEU A 32 0.95 22.28 3.89
C LEU A 32 0.79 23.60 3.11
N PHE A 33 0.82 23.57 1.78
CA PHE A 33 0.63 24.77 0.95
C PHE A 33 -0.76 24.83 0.30
N VAL A 34 -1.68 23.95 0.70
CA VAL A 34 -3.05 23.90 0.18
C VAL A 34 -3.99 24.49 1.23
N TYR A 35 -4.49 25.70 0.98
CA TYR A 35 -5.28 26.43 1.95
C TYR A 35 -6.80 26.16 1.82
N PRO A 36 -7.52 26.05 2.95
CA PRO A 36 -8.97 26.14 2.98
C PRO A 36 -9.42 27.54 2.58
N ILE A 37 -10.62 27.63 2.02
CA ILE A 37 -11.28 28.88 1.70
C ILE A 37 -12.45 29.03 2.66
N TYR A 38 -12.55 30.21 3.28
CA TYR A 38 -13.69 30.60 4.12
C TYR A 38 -14.38 31.80 3.49
N ASP A 39 -15.68 31.97 3.75
CA ASP A 39 -16.40 33.19 3.38
C ASP A 39 -16.20 34.31 4.42
N SER A 40 -16.82 35.46 4.17
CA SER A 40 -16.79 36.62 5.07
C SER A 40 -17.45 36.38 6.42
N GLN A 41 -18.24 35.30 6.58
CA GLN A 41 -18.83 34.88 7.85
C GLN A 41 -18.00 33.79 8.56
N GLY A 42 -16.83 33.43 8.01
CA GLY A 42 -15.96 32.41 8.57
C GLY A 42 -16.46 30.99 8.36
N MET A 43 -17.45 30.77 7.50
CA MET A 43 -17.93 29.43 7.17
C MET A 43 -16.99 28.77 6.16
N TYR A 44 -16.72 27.48 6.34
CA TYR A 44 -15.87 26.70 5.44
C TYR A 44 -16.54 26.57 4.07
N GLN A 45 -15.83 26.98 3.03
CA GLN A 45 -16.29 27.02 1.64
C GLN A 45 -15.54 26.03 0.74
N GLY A 46 -14.90 25.02 1.34
CA GLY A 46 -14.05 24.07 0.63
C GLY A 46 -12.57 24.48 0.63
N GLU A 47 -11.77 23.78 -0.15
CA GLU A 47 -10.35 24.09 -0.36
C GLU A 47 -10.14 24.79 -1.69
N GLN A 48 -8.93 25.34 -1.89
CA GLN A 48 -8.52 25.84 -3.20
C GLN A 48 -8.72 24.78 -4.28
N GLN A 49 -9.43 25.14 -5.35
CA GLN A 49 -9.53 24.31 -6.55
C GLN A 49 -8.17 24.34 -7.24
N ILE A 50 -7.31 23.37 -6.94
CA ILE A 50 -6.01 23.16 -7.56
C ILE A 50 -5.77 21.67 -7.80
N VAL A 51 -4.90 21.35 -8.73
CA VAL A 51 -4.39 19.98 -8.87
C VAL A 51 -3.35 19.75 -7.77
N ARG A 52 -3.64 18.87 -6.82
CA ARG A 52 -2.81 18.70 -5.62
C ARG A 52 -1.58 17.87 -5.94
N PRO A 53 -0.36 18.40 -5.72
CA PRO A 53 0.86 17.60 -5.87
C PRO A 53 0.90 16.41 -4.90
N SER A 54 0.31 16.56 -3.71
CA SER A 54 0.24 15.52 -2.68
C SER A 54 -0.44 14.25 -3.19
N THR A 55 -1.54 14.39 -3.94
CA THR A 55 -2.27 13.28 -4.56
C THR A 55 -1.34 12.41 -5.41
N TYR A 56 -0.54 13.03 -6.27
CA TYR A 56 0.39 12.32 -7.17
C TYR A 56 1.62 11.76 -6.45
N LEU A 57 2.12 12.46 -5.42
CA LEU A 57 3.27 11.99 -4.64
C LEU A 57 2.92 10.75 -3.80
N PHE A 58 1.72 10.70 -3.20
CA PHE A 58 1.22 9.50 -2.55
C PHE A 58 1.10 8.33 -3.53
N LEU A 59 0.51 8.57 -4.71
CA LEU A 59 0.41 7.56 -5.77
C LEU A 59 1.79 7.06 -6.20
N ALA A 60 2.75 7.98 -6.44
CA ALA A 60 4.12 7.63 -6.82
C ALA A 60 4.78 6.74 -5.75
N GLY A 61 4.58 7.02 -4.46
CA GLY A 61 5.05 6.18 -3.38
C GLY A 61 4.50 4.74 -3.45
N ILE A 62 3.20 4.61 -3.68
CA ILE A 62 2.52 3.31 -3.84
C ILE A 62 3.03 2.58 -5.08
N VAL A 63 3.22 3.28 -6.21
CA VAL A 63 3.78 2.74 -7.46
C VAL A 63 5.17 2.18 -7.20
N VAL A 64 6.08 2.97 -6.62
CA VAL A 64 7.46 2.56 -6.36
C VAL A 64 7.51 1.35 -5.43
N PHE A 65 6.77 1.38 -4.32
CA PHE A 65 6.71 0.25 -3.41
C PHE A 65 6.12 -1.00 -4.08
N GLY A 66 5.02 -0.86 -4.81
CA GLY A 66 4.36 -1.97 -5.49
C GLY A 66 5.22 -2.62 -6.58
N LEU A 67 5.92 -1.83 -7.38
CA LEU A 67 6.84 -2.32 -8.40
C LEU A 67 8.08 -2.98 -7.78
N ALA A 68 8.63 -2.39 -6.72
CA ALA A 68 9.74 -2.99 -5.98
C ALA A 68 9.35 -4.32 -5.32
N ALA A 69 8.14 -4.41 -4.74
CA ALA A 69 7.58 -5.63 -4.19
C ALA A 69 7.41 -6.72 -5.25
N LEU A 70 6.82 -6.37 -6.40
CA LEU A 70 6.66 -7.27 -7.54
C LEU A 70 8.00 -7.75 -8.09
N TYR A 71 8.98 -6.85 -8.21
CA TYR A 71 10.32 -7.20 -8.68
C TYR A 71 11.04 -8.14 -7.69
N GLY A 72 11.00 -7.82 -6.39
CA GLY A 72 11.54 -8.69 -5.34
C GLY A 72 10.91 -10.08 -5.34
N GLN A 73 9.59 -10.17 -5.53
CA GLN A 73 8.90 -11.45 -5.66
C GLN A 73 9.38 -12.25 -6.87
N ARG A 74 9.61 -11.60 -8.02
CA ARG A 74 10.17 -12.25 -9.22
C ARG A 74 11.61 -12.74 -9.00
N LEU A 75 12.44 -11.95 -8.33
CA LEU A 75 13.79 -12.37 -7.95
C LEU A 75 13.76 -13.59 -7.03
N ALA A 76 12.83 -13.62 -6.07
CA ALA A 76 12.67 -14.77 -5.18
C ALA A 76 12.24 -16.03 -5.94
N LEU A 77 11.36 -15.92 -6.94
CA LEU A 77 10.99 -17.04 -7.80
C LEU A 77 12.17 -17.60 -8.58
N ARG A 78 12.96 -16.73 -9.22
CA ARG A 78 14.21 -17.13 -9.89
C ARG A 78 15.18 -17.80 -8.91
N ALA A 79 15.30 -17.28 -7.70
CA ALA A 79 16.13 -17.90 -6.66
C ALA A 79 15.63 -19.30 -6.28
N ARG A 80 14.32 -19.55 -6.29
CA ARG A 80 13.75 -20.87 -6.06
C ARG A 80 13.98 -21.84 -7.22
N GLU A 81 13.97 -21.36 -8.45
CA GLU A 81 14.32 -22.17 -9.64
C GLU A 81 15.78 -22.63 -9.57
N LEU A 82 16.70 -21.71 -9.23
CA LEU A 82 18.14 -22.00 -9.19
C LEU A 82 18.56 -22.82 -7.96
N ALA A 83 18.06 -22.48 -6.77
CA ALA A 83 18.50 -23.10 -5.52
C ALA A 83 17.79 -24.45 -5.23
N GLY A 84 16.69 -24.73 -5.91
CA GLY A 84 15.79 -25.85 -5.64
C GLY A 84 14.66 -25.51 -4.65
N ILE A 85 13.54 -26.22 -4.78
CA ILE A 85 12.27 -25.97 -4.08
C ILE A 85 12.37 -26.07 -2.54
N ASP A 86 13.37 -26.81 -2.07
CA ASP A 86 13.60 -27.08 -0.65
C ASP A 86 14.53 -26.04 0.02
N ASN A 87 15.06 -25.07 -0.73
CA ASN A 87 15.84 -23.98 -0.15
C ASN A 87 14.97 -23.06 0.73
N SER A 88 15.29 -23.00 2.02
CA SER A 88 14.48 -22.28 3.01
C SER A 88 14.56 -20.76 2.85
N LEU A 89 15.72 -20.20 2.48
CA LEU A 89 15.92 -18.76 2.27
C LEU A 89 15.13 -18.28 1.05
N ALA A 90 15.22 -19.00 -0.07
CA ALA A 90 14.48 -18.66 -1.29
C ALA A 90 12.96 -18.77 -1.07
N ARG A 91 12.51 -19.74 -0.26
CA ARG A 91 11.11 -19.87 0.16
C ARG A 91 10.66 -18.70 1.04
N ALA A 92 11.49 -18.28 1.99
CA ALA A 92 11.19 -17.15 2.87
C ALA A 92 11.13 -15.83 2.09
N ALA A 93 12.10 -15.59 1.20
CA ALA A 93 12.10 -14.44 0.30
C ALA A 93 10.84 -14.39 -0.57
N HIS A 94 10.39 -15.54 -1.09
CA HIS A 94 9.16 -15.61 -1.90
C HIS A 94 7.91 -15.27 -1.10
N ARG A 95 7.80 -15.77 0.14
CA ARG A 95 6.67 -15.44 1.04
C ARG A 95 6.66 -13.97 1.41
N PHE A 96 7.82 -13.41 1.74
CA PHE A 96 7.97 -11.99 2.04
C PHE A 96 7.60 -11.10 0.85
N GLY A 97 8.13 -11.40 -0.35
CA GLY A 97 7.77 -10.65 -1.56
C GLY A 97 6.27 -10.74 -1.88
N THR A 98 5.64 -11.90 -1.63
CA THR A 98 4.18 -12.05 -1.79
C THR A 98 3.41 -11.19 -0.79
N LEU A 99 3.84 -11.16 0.48
CA LEU A 99 3.24 -10.28 1.48
C LEU A 99 3.37 -8.80 1.09
N ALA A 100 4.55 -8.37 0.68
CA ALA A 100 4.80 -6.99 0.25
C ALA A 100 3.91 -6.58 -0.95
N VAL A 101 3.71 -7.50 -1.92
CA VAL A 101 2.77 -7.30 -3.03
C VAL A 101 1.34 -7.15 -2.53
N ILE A 102 0.89 -7.96 -1.57
CA ILE A 102 -0.47 -7.82 -1.01
C ILE A 102 -0.62 -6.47 -0.31
N VAL A 103 0.37 -6.06 0.48
CA VAL A 103 0.37 -4.77 1.17
C VAL A 103 0.28 -3.61 0.17
N SER A 104 1.01 -3.68 -0.96
CA SER A 104 0.93 -2.61 -1.98
C SER A 104 -0.42 -2.56 -2.67
N LEU A 105 -1.06 -3.72 -2.93
CA LEU A 105 -2.41 -3.78 -3.49
C LEU A 105 -3.44 -3.15 -2.54
N VAL A 106 -3.34 -3.45 -1.24
CA VAL A 106 -4.21 -2.87 -0.21
C VAL A 106 -3.99 -1.35 -0.12
N ALA A 107 -2.73 -0.91 -0.10
CA ALA A 107 -2.41 0.52 -0.07
C ALA A 107 -2.98 1.26 -1.29
N GLY A 108 -2.83 0.69 -2.50
CA GLY A 108 -3.41 1.27 -3.72
C GLY A 108 -4.94 1.34 -3.70
N ALA A 109 -5.60 0.32 -3.14
CA ALA A 109 -7.05 0.32 -2.97
C ALA A 109 -7.52 1.38 -1.98
N ILE A 110 -6.88 1.46 -0.79
CA ILE A 110 -7.19 2.48 0.22
C ILE A 110 -6.99 3.88 -0.35
N TYR A 111 -5.91 4.11 -1.10
CA TYR A 111 -5.65 5.39 -1.77
C TYR A 111 -6.75 5.76 -2.78
N ALA A 112 -7.16 4.82 -3.64
CA ALA A 112 -8.21 5.07 -4.62
C ALA A 112 -9.55 5.40 -3.94
N ILE A 113 -9.91 4.64 -2.90
CA ILE A 113 -11.12 4.89 -2.10
C ILE A 113 -11.01 6.23 -1.36
N GLY A 114 -9.85 6.56 -0.79
CA GLY A 114 -9.61 7.81 -0.08
C GLY A 114 -9.80 9.03 -0.96
N ASN A 115 -9.23 9.03 -2.17
CA ASN A 115 -9.45 10.11 -3.14
C ASN A 115 -10.90 10.19 -3.61
N PHE A 116 -11.53 9.04 -3.86
CA PHE A 116 -12.95 8.97 -4.21
C PHE A 116 -13.83 9.61 -3.13
N LEU A 117 -13.64 9.21 -1.86
CA LEU A 117 -14.38 9.74 -0.72
C LEU A 117 -14.13 11.23 -0.51
N GLY A 118 -12.88 11.67 -0.61
CA GLY A 118 -12.49 13.08 -0.47
C GLY A 118 -13.18 13.97 -1.50
N ALA A 119 -13.35 13.50 -2.72
CA ALA A 119 -13.98 14.26 -3.80
C ALA A 119 -15.44 14.64 -3.53
N PHE A 120 -16.20 13.87 -2.73
CA PHE A 120 -17.58 14.24 -2.39
C PHE A 120 -17.66 15.42 -1.41
N ASN A 121 -16.67 15.55 -0.53
CA ASN A 121 -16.69 16.55 0.54
C ASN A 121 -16.02 17.89 0.14
N GLN A 122 -15.33 17.93 -1.00
CA GLN A 122 -14.51 19.08 -1.41
C GLN A 122 -15.25 20.13 -2.25
N TYR A 123 -16.41 19.81 -2.83
CA TYR A 123 -17.08 20.65 -3.83
C TYR A 123 -18.53 21.01 -3.48
N ILE A 124 -18.82 21.17 -2.18
CA ILE A 124 -20.13 21.64 -1.73
C ILE A 124 -20.26 23.12 -2.16
N ASP A 125 -21.30 23.41 -2.96
CA ASP A 125 -21.80 24.76 -3.30
C ASP A 125 -20.93 25.68 -4.20
N ARG A 126 -20.03 25.14 -5.04
CA ARG A 126 -19.25 25.95 -6.00
C ARG A 126 -19.29 25.44 -7.44
N GLU A 127 -19.16 26.34 -8.41
CA GLU A 127 -18.92 25.97 -9.81
C GLU A 127 -17.65 25.13 -9.90
N GLU A 128 -17.80 23.85 -10.25
CA GLU A 128 -16.69 22.91 -10.33
C GLU A 128 -15.86 23.14 -11.59
N ASN A 129 -14.57 23.36 -11.42
CA ASN A 129 -13.63 23.29 -12.52
C ASN A 129 -13.41 21.83 -12.94
N LEU A 130 -14.06 21.44 -14.04
CA LEU A 130 -14.01 20.08 -14.59
C LEU A 130 -12.58 19.61 -14.91
N LEU A 131 -11.69 20.51 -15.33
CA LEU A 131 -10.29 20.15 -15.60
C LEU A 131 -9.57 19.79 -14.30
N ILE A 132 -9.76 20.59 -13.24
CA ILE A 132 -9.17 20.29 -11.93
C ILE A 132 -9.70 18.97 -11.39
N ARG A 133 -11.01 18.72 -11.51
CA ARG A 133 -11.61 17.44 -11.09
C ARG A 133 -11.03 16.24 -11.87
N LEU A 134 -10.83 16.40 -13.18
CA LEU A 134 -10.18 15.38 -14.04
C LEU A 134 -8.78 15.04 -13.54
N PHE A 135 -7.96 16.05 -13.24
CA PHE A 135 -6.57 15.84 -12.82
C PHE A 135 -6.41 15.53 -11.33
N ASP A 136 -7.24 16.04 -10.44
CA ASP A 136 -7.06 15.83 -8.99
C ASP A 136 -7.74 14.54 -8.49
N VAL A 137 -8.81 14.10 -9.17
CA VAL A 137 -9.61 12.95 -8.73
C VAL A 137 -9.53 11.79 -9.73
N TYR A 138 -9.93 12.02 -10.98
CA TYR A 138 -10.13 10.93 -11.94
C TYR A 138 -8.84 10.25 -12.38
N ILE A 139 -7.86 11.02 -12.86
CA ILE A 139 -6.59 10.48 -13.34
C ILE A 139 -5.88 9.67 -12.24
N PRO A 140 -5.71 10.18 -11.00
CA PRO A 140 -5.08 9.41 -9.94
C PRO A 140 -5.80 8.11 -9.58
N ILE A 141 -7.14 8.11 -9.55
CA ILE A 141 -7.94 6.90 -9.29
C ILE A 141 -7.77 5.86 -10.41
N LEU A 142 -7.81 6.30 -11.67
CA LEU A 142 -7.61 5.44 -12.82
C LEU A 142 -6.20 4.83 -12.83
N LEU A 143 -5.17 5.65 -12.54
CA LEU A 143 -3.79 5.19 -12.44
C LEU A 143 -3.58 4.21 -11.28
N ALA A 144 -4.13 4.50 -10.10
CA ALA A 144 -4.06 3.60 -8.94
C ALA A 144 -4.73 2.25 -9.24
N THR A 145 -5.92 2.30 -9.82
CA THR A 145 -6.68 1.12 -10.26
C THR A 145 -5.89 0.30 -11.28
N GLY A 146 -5.37 0.95 -12.32
CA GLY A 146 -4.54 0.31 -13.35
C GLY A 146 -3.29 -0.35 -12.76
N LEU A 147 -2.63 0.31 -11.81
CA LEU A 147 -1.50 -0.24 -11.07
C LEU A 147 -1.89 -1.50 -10.29
N VAL A 148 -2.98 -1.45 -9.51
CA VAL A 148 -3.47 -2.58 -8.71
C VAL A 148 -3.75 -3.78 -9.61
N VAL A 149 -4.48 -3.57 -10.71
CA VAL A 149 -4.76 -4.62 -11.70
C VAL A 149 -3.47 -5.16 -12.32
N TYR A 150 -2.54 -4.28 -12.73
CA TYR A 150 -1.27 -4.69 -13.29
C TYR A 150 -0.45 -5.56 -12.33
N ILE A 151 -0.27 -5.12 -11.08
CA ILE A 151 0.48 -5.85 -10.06
C ILE A 151 -0.18 -7.21 -9.80
N LEU A 152 -1.50 -7.25 -9.66
CA LEU A 152 -2.24 -8.48 -9.40
C LEU A 152 -2.05 -9.49 -10.52
N LEU A 153 -2.28 -9.08 -11.76
CA LEU A 153 -2.11 -9.94 -12.94
C LEU A 153 -0.66 -10.44 -13.04
N ARG A 154 0.33 -9.57 -12.85
CA ARG A 154 1.75 -9.94 -12.95
C ARG A 154 2.24 -10.82 -11.80
N ALA A 155 1.71 -10.64 -10.59
CA ALA A 155 2.14 -11.38 -9.40
C ALA A 155 1.48 -12.76 -9.30
N PHE A 156 0.20 -12.86 -9.66
CA PHE A 156 -0.61 -14.05 -9.39
C PHE A 156 -1.08 -14.76 -10.66
N VAL A 157 -1.41 -14.05 -11.74
CA VAL A 157 -1.96 -14.65 -12.95
C VAL A 157 -0.85 -15.08 -13.91
N PHE A 158 0.02 -14.18 -14.37
CA PHE A 158 1.05 -14.48 -15.38
C PHE A 158 2.33 -15.10 -14.80
N ARG A 159 2.26 -15.67 -13.60
CA ARG A 159 3.42 -16.21 -12.89
C ARG A 159 3.81 -17.58 -13.44
N LYS A 160 5.09 -17.77 -13.76
CA LYS A 160 5.66 -19.10 -14.04
C LYS A 160 5.82 -19.90 -12.74
N GLN A 161 5.34 -21.14 -12.71
CA GLN A 161 5.41 -22.00 -11.53
C GLN A 161 6.71 -22.80 -11.51
N VAL A 162 7.31 -22.87 -10.32
CA VAL A 162 8.44 -23.76 -10.02
C VAL A 162 7.85 -25.03 -9.39
N ALA A 163 7.37 -25.93 -10.23
CA ALA A 163 6.80 -27.21 -9.77
C ALA A 163 7.87 -28.30 -9.77
N LYS A 164 7.81 -29.19 -8.76
CA LYS A 164 8.70 -30.35 -8.67
C LYS A 164 8.23 -31.37 -9.72
N GLY A 165 8.93 -31.46 -10.85
CA GLY A 165 8.76 -32.53 -11.83
C GLY A 165 7.66 -32.38 -12.90
N SER A 166 6.94 -31.26 -12.99
CA SER A 166 6.00 -31.08 -14.11
C SER A 166 6.70 -30.44 -15.32
N LYS A 167 6.52 -31.04 -16.50
CA LYS A 167 6.78 -30.39 -17.80
C LYS A 167 6.17 -28.98 -17.80
N LYS A 168 6.73 -28.07 -18.60
CA LYS A 168 6.23 -26.70 -18.82
C LYS A 168 4.79 -26.73 -19.37
N THR A 169 3.79 -26.96 -18.52
CA THR A 169 2.37 -26.86 -18.84
C THR A 169 1.81 -25.63 -18.14
N GLY A 170 0.91 -24.91 -18.81
CA GLY A 170 0.27 -23.71 -18.28
C GLY A 170 -0.46 -23.97 -16.95
N MET A 171 -0.92 -22.90 -16.28
CA MET A 171 -1.66 -23.01 -15.02
C MET A 171 -2.78 -24.05 -15.10
N SER A 172 -2.83 -24.91 -14.09
CA SER A 172 -3.98 -25.80 -13.88
C SER A 172 -5.25 -24.99 -13.63
N ASP A 173 -6.42 -25.58 -13.89
CA ASP A 173 -7.69 -24.86 -13.73
C ASP A 173 -7.96 -24.45 -12.28
N SER A 174 -7.41 -25.18 -11.30
CA SER A 174 -7.43 -24.79 -9.89
C SER A 174 -6.60 -23.53 -9.62
N GLU A 175 -5.43 -23.38 -10.26
CA GLU A 175 -4.60 -22.19 -10.13
C GLU A 175 -5.22 -20.96 -10.81
N LYS A 176 -5.84 -21.15 -11.98
CA LYS A 176 -6.61 -20.07 -12.64
C LYS A 176 -7.79 -19.64 -11.77
N ALA A 177 -8.52 -20.60 -11.20
CA ALA A 177 -9.63 -20.32 -10.28
C ALA A 177 -9.14 -19.62 -9.01
N LEU A 178 -7.97 -19.98 -8.48
CA LEU A 178 -7.37 -19.29 -7.34
C LEU A 178 -7.01 -17.83 -7.68
N GLY A 179 -6.37 -17.62 -8.84
CA GLY A 179 -6.04 -16.29 -9.34
C GLY A 179 -7.28 -15.41 -9.54
N LEU A 180 -8.33 -15.96 -10.17
CA LEU A 180 -9.62 -15.28 -10.34
C LEU A 180 -10.33 -15.02 -9.01
N GLY A 181 -10.21 -15.92 -8.04
CA GLY A 181 -10.75 -15.74 -6.70
C GLY A 181 -10.22 -14.49 -5.98
N TYR A 182 -8.95 -14.15 -6.20
CA TYR A 182 -8.35 -12.90 -5.69
C TYR A 182 -8.61 -11.70 -6.60
N ALA A 183 -8.60 -11.88 -7.93
CA ALA A 183 -8.69 -10.80 -8.89
C ALA A 183 -10.10 -10.18 -9.00
N VAL A 184 -11.13 -11.03 -9.03
CA VAL A 184 -12.49 -10.63 -9.39
C VAL A 184 -13.10 -9.61 -8.42
N PRO A 185 -13.03 -9.78 -7.08
CA PRO A 185 -13.56 -8.78 -6.16
C PRO A 185 -12.91 -7.41 -6.37
N ILE A 186 -11.60 -7.38 -6.57
CA ILE A 186 -10.82 -6.14 -6.73
C ILE A 186 -11.19 -5.42 -8.03
N ILE A 187 -11.33 -6.17 -9.14
CA ILE A 187 -11.76 -5.60 -10.43
C ILE A 187 -13.16 -5.00 -10.34
N PHE A 188 -14.09 -5.68 -9.65
CA PHE A 188 -15.45 -5.16 -9.46
C PHE A 188 -15.46 -3.91 -8.57
N THR A 189 -14.65 -3.85 -7.51
CA THR A 189 -14.48 -2.63 -6.71
C THR A 189 -13.98 -1.46 -7.56
N ALA A 190 -12.98 -1.70 -8.41
CA ALA A 190 -12.47 -0.70 -9.33
C ALA A 190 -13.55 -0.16 -10.30
N ILE A 191 -14.31 -1.07 -10.94
CA ILE A 191 -15.42 -0.72 -11.82
C ILE A 191 -16.48 0.10 -11.06
N ALA A 192 -16.81 -0.34 -9.84
CA ALA A 192 -17.81 0.33 -9.01
C ALA A 192 -17.42 1.77 -8.68
N ILE A 193 -16.16 2.01 -8.28
CA ILE A 193 -15.65 3.35 -7.96
C ILE A 193 -15.70 4.26 -9.19
N ILE A 194 -15.21 3.79 -10.35
CA ILE A 194 -15.22 4.58 -11.60
C ILE A 194 -16.65 4.92 -12.02
N PHE A 195 -17.55 3.93 -12.01
CA PHE A 195 -18.96 4.13 -12.34
C PHE A 195 -19.63 5.12 -11.38
N GLY A 196 -19.37 4.98 -10.08
CA GLY A 196 -19.92 5.85 -9.04
C GLY A 196 -19.57 7.32 -9.25
N LEU A 197 -18.31 7.62 -9.60
CA LEU A 197 -17.89 8.98 -9.93
C LEU A 197 -18.62 9.53 -11.16
N VAL A 198 -18.62 8.77 -12.26
CA VAL A 198 -19.24 9.20 -13.52
C VAL A 198 -20.73 9.50 -13.32
N VAL A 199 -21.45 8.66 -12.58
CA VAL A 199 -22.88 8.90 -12.29
C VAL A 199 -23.08 10.13 -11.42
N TYR A 200 -22.25 10.34 -10.40
CA TYR A 200 -22.32 11.54 -9.57
C TYR A 200 -22.14 12.82 -10.42
N ASP A 201 -21.16 12.83 -11.32
CA ASP A 201 -20.85 14.02 -12.14
C ASP A 201 -21.92 14.31 -13.19
N ILE A 202 -22.49 13.27 -13.81
CA ILE A 202 -23.58 13.44 -14.79
C ILE A 202 -24.84 13.95 -14.10
N THR A 203 -25.14 13.41 -12.91
CA THR A 203 -26.41 13.69 -12.25
C THR A 203 -26.37 15.00 -11.47
N ARG A 204 -25.22 15.45 -10.94
CA ARG A 204 -25.07 16.65 -10.10
C ARG A 204 -26.16 16.78 -9.02
N THR A 205 -26.69 15.66 -8.52
CA THR A 205 -27.86 15.65 -7.63
C THR A 205 -27.52 15.08 -6.26
N ASN A 206 -28.35 15.40 -5.26
CA ASN A 206 -28.33 14.84 -3.90
C ASN A 206 -28.57 13.30 -3.82
N LEU A 207 -28.55 12.57 -4.95
CA LEU A 207 -28.70 11.12 -5.00
C LEU A 207 -27.43 10.34 -4.60
N GLN A 208 -26.48 10.98 -3.90
CA GLN A 208 -25.23 10.38 -3.42
C GLN A 208 -25.46 9.03 -2.72
N VAL A 209 -26.53 8.92 -1.91
CA VAL A 209 -26.90 7.68 -1.22
C VAL A 209 -27.24 6.54 -2.20
N TRP A 210 -27.95 6.84 -3.30
CA TRP A 210 -28.30 5.84 -4.31
C TRP A 210 -27.10 5.42 -5.16
N VAL A 211 -26.17 6.35 -5.44
CA VAL A 211 -24.88 6.03 -6.07
C VAL A 211 -24.11 5.03 -5.21
N TRP A 212 -24.10 5.23 -3.89
CA TRP A 212 -23.52 4.29 -2.93
C TRP A 212 -24.16 2.91 -2.96
N VAL A 213 -25.49 2.84 -3.00
CA VAL A 213 -26.21 1.55 -3.10
C VAL A 213 -25.76 0.77 -4.34
N ILE A 214 -25.65 1.44 -5.50
CA ILE A 214 -25.20 0.78 -6.74
C ILE A 214 -23.74 0.32 -6.64
N ILE A 215 -22.86 1.14 -6.08
CA ILE A 215 -21.45 0.76 -5.82
C ILE A 215 -21.39 -0.52 -4.97
N GLN A 216 -22.17 -0.58 -3.89
CA GLN A 216 -22.17 -1.75 -3.00
C GLN A 216 -22.71 -3.00 -3.69
N VAL A 217 -23.71 -2.87 -4.57
CA VAL A 217 -24.22 -4.01 -5.37
C VAL A 217 -23.14 -4.56 -6.31
N ILE A 218 -22.36 -3.69 -6.98
CA ILE A 218 -21.27 -4.11 -7.85
C ILE A 218 -20.17 -4.80 -7.02
N ILE A 219 -19.76 -4.22 -5.89
CA ILE A 219 -18.75 -4.80 -5.00
C ILE A 219 -19.21 -6.16 -4.47
N ALA A 220 -20.45 -6.27 -3.97
CA ALA A 220 -21.02 -7.51 -3.46
C ALA A 220 -21.05 -8.60 -4.54
N SER A 221 -21.40 -8.24 -5.78
CA SER A 221 -21.36 -9.17 -6.93
C SER A 221 -19.94 -9.68 -7.19
N GLY A 222 -18.95 -8.78 -7.14
CA GLY A 222 -17.53 -9.13 -7.24
C GLY A 222 -17.06 -10.09 -6.15
N ILE A 223 -17.44 -9.83 -4.90
CA ILE A 223 -17.13 -10.68 -3.75
C ILE A 223 -17.74 -12.07 -3.96
N LEU A 224 -19.03 -12.17 -4.28
CA LEU A 224 -19.72 -13.43 -4.50
C LEU A 224 -19.07 -14.25 -5.63
N LEU A 225 -18.72 -13.62 -6.75
CA LEU A 225 -18.02 -14.27 -7.86
C LEU A 225 -16.61 -14.73 -7.45
N GLY A 226 -15.84 -13.88 -6.75
CA GLY A 226 -14.52 -14.23 -6.24
C GLY A 226 -14.55 -15.38 -5.23
N THR A 227 -15.54 -15.42 -4.34
CA THR A 227 -15.77 -16.54 -3.43
C THR A 227 -16.06 -17.82 -4.20
N ARG A 228 -16.89 -17.78 -5.26
CA ARG A 228 -17.17 -18.95 -6.11
C ARG A 228 -15.92 -19.48 -6.83
N PHE A 229 -15.03 -18.60 -7.29
CA PHE A 229 -13.75 -19.02 -7.87
C PHE A 229 -12.79 -19.59 -6.81
N SER A 230 -12.77 -18.99 -5.62
CA SER A 230 -11.95 -19.47 -4.49
C SER A 230 -12.37 -20.84 -3.97
N THR A 231 -13.68 -21.15 -3.96
CA THR A 231 -14.18 -22.47 -3.56
C THR A 231 -13.84 -23.55 -4.59
N ARG A 232 -13.91 -23.24 -5.90
CA ARG A 232 -13.46 -24.13 -6.98
C ARG A 232 -11.97 -24.46 -6.92
N ALA A 233 -11.15 -23.53 -6.42
CA ALA A 233 -9.72 -23.79 -6.20
C ALA A 233 -9.46 -24.76 -5.03
N LYS A 234 -10.25 -24.67 -3.94
CA LYS A 234 -10.10 -25.52 -2.75
C LYS A 234 -10.55 -26.97 -2.96
N SER A 235 -11.46 -27.24 -3.89
CA SER A 235 -11.92 -28.60 -4.20
C SER A 235 -10.86 -29.47 -4.90
N ALA A 236 -9.72 -28.92 -5.31
CA ALA A 236 -8.60 -29.68 -5.87
C ALA A 236 -7.61 -30.10 -4.77
N VAL A 237 -7.85 -31.28 -4.19
CA VAL A 237 -6.95 -32.05 -3.29
C VAL A 237 -6.44 -31.29 -2.06
N ALA A 238 -7.05 -31.56 -0.91
CA ALA A 238 -6.55 -31.13 0.39
C ALA A 238 -5.14 -31.70 0.64
N ALA A 239 -4.15 -30.83 0.81
CA ALA A 239 -2.80 -31.25 1.16
C ALA A 239 -2.80 -31.94 2.54
N PRO A 240 -2.02 -33.04 2.72
CA PRO A 240 -2.00 -33.80 3.96
C PRO A 240 -1.58 -32.92 5.15
N ALA A 241 -2.16 -33.21 6.32
CA ALA A 241 -1.89 -32.49 7.56
C ALA A 241 -0.38 -32.51 7.86
N ARG A 242 0.22 -31.32 8.05
CA ARG A 242 1.65 -31.23 8.38
C ARG A 242 1.91 -31.84 9.76
N PRO A 243 3.01 -32.59 9.95
CA PRO A 243 3.38 -33.14 11.24
C PRO A 243 3.60 -32.01 12.27
N ARG A 244 3.23 -32.29 13.54
CA ARG A 244 3.38 -31.35 14.67
C ARG A 244 4.85 -30.92 14.81
N ALA A 245 5.08 -29.62 14.86
CA ALA A 245 6.40 -29.04 15.01
C ALA A 245 6.97 -29.33 16.41
N THR A 246 8.25 -29.67 16.49
CA THR A 246 8.98 -29.87 17.76
C THR A 246 9.09 -28.55 18.55
N LEU A 247 9.30 -28.60 19.88
CA LEU A 247 9.37 -27.39 20.74
C LEU A 247 10.36 -26.32 20.21
N ALA A 248 11.53 -26.72 19.71
CA ALA A 248 12.51 -25.81 19.11
C ALA A 248 12.00 -25.15 17.81
N ALA A 249 11.19 -25.87 17.01
CA ALA A 249 10.50 -25.29 15.86
C ALA A 249 9.37 -24.34 16.28
N GLY A 250 8.78 -24.56 17.47
CA GLY A 250 7.83 -23.63 18.11
C GLY A 250 8.47 -22.27 18.44
N ALA A 251 9.59 -22.26 19.16
CA ALA A 251 10.31 -21.03 19.51
C ALA A 251 10.77 -20.23 18.27
N ALA A 252 11.26 -20.93 17.23
CA ALA A 252 11.66 -20.29 15.98
C ALA A 252 10.48 -19.70 15.19
N ASN A 253 9.27 -20.27 15.31
CA ASN A 253 8.07 -19.72 14.69
C ASN A 253 7.54 -18.51 15.47
N LEU A 254 7.61 -18.53 16.80
CA LEU A 254 7.20 -17.41 17.65
C LEU A 254 8.06 -16.16 17.37
N ASN A 255 9.39 -16.30 17.38
CA ASN A 255 10.29 -15.18 17.08
C ASN A 255 10.09 -14.62 15.67
N PHE A 256 9.68 -15.46 14.72
CA PHE A 256 9.36 -15.03 13.36
C PHE A 256 8.09 -14.20 13.28
N VAL A 257 7.02 -14.65 13.94
CA VAL A 257 5.76 -13.89 14.03
C VAL A 257 6.03 -12.57 14.73
N LEU A 258 6.78 -12.57 15.83
CA LEU A 258 7.15 -11.36 16.56
C LEU A 258 7.97 -10.41 15.68
N SER A 259 8.90 -10.91 14.87
CA SER A 259 9.68 -10.08 13.93
C SER A 259 8.82 -9.44 12.84
N ILE A 260 7.82 -10.17 12.31
CA ILE A 260 6.88 -9.63 11.32
C ILE A 260 6.01 -8.54 11.95
N ILE A 261 5.47 -8.80 13.15
CA ILE A 261 4.65 -7.84 13.89
C ILE A 261 5.47 -6.59 14.20
N PHE A 262 6.68 -6.76 14.74
CA PHE A 262 7.62 -5.67 15.01
C PHE A 262 7.90 -4.86 13.74
N GLY A 263 8.33 -5.50 12.65
CA GLY A 263 8.64 -4.81 11.40
C GLY A 263 7.44 -4.04 10.83
N SER A 264 6.25 -4.63 10.89
CA SER A 264 5.01 -4.00 10.40
C SER A 264 4.60 -2.81 11.27
N PHE A 265 4.56 -3.00 12.59
CA PHE A 265 4.14 -1.96 13.54
C PHE A 265 5.12 -0.78 13.57
N VAL A 266 6.42 -1.07 13.60
CA VAL A 266 7.47 -0.04 13.56
C VAL A 266 7.46 0.70 12.22
N SER A 267 7.15 0.04 11.11
CA SER A 267 6.95 0.73 9.82
C SER A 267 5.78 1.71 9.90
N ILE A 268 4.63 1.28 10.45
CA ILE A 268 3.47 2.17 10.60
C ILE A 268 3.82 3.38 11.48
N MET A 269 4.50 3.16 12.60
CA MET A 269 4.98 4.24 13.46
C MET A 269 5.92 5.20 12.74
N ALA A 270 6.83 4.69 11.91
CA ALA A 270 7.73 5.53 11.12
C ALA A 270 6.97 6.45 10.15
N PHE A 271 5.91 5.95 9.51
CA PHE A 271 5.05 6.78 8.66
C PHE A 271 4.27 7.80 9.49
N ALA A 272 3.67 7.39 10.60
CA ALA A 272 2.88 8.26 11.46
C ALA A 272 3.72 9.38 12.09
N PHE A 273 4.89 9.06 12.65
CA PHE A 273 5.77 10.07 13.27
C PHE A 273 6.40 10.99 12.22
N GLY A 274 6.71 10.48 11.03
CA GLY A 274 7.15 11.32 9.93
C GLY A 274 6.06 12.31 9.50
N ALA A 275 4.81 11.84 9.39
CA ALA A 275 3.67 12.68 9.07
C ALA A 275 3.45 13.78 10.13
N ASP A 276 3.43 13.39 11.41
CA ASP A 276 3.28 14.30 12.54
C ASP A 276 4.41 15.35 12.60
N ALA A 277 5.65 14.95 12.34
CA ALA A 277 6.78 15.86 12.26
C ALA A 277 6.59 16.95 11.20
N ILE A 278 6.04 16.60 10.04
CA ILE A 278 5.75 17.57 8.96
C ILE A 278 4.57 18.45 9.33
N GLU A 279 3.50 17.88 9.89
CA GLU A 279 2.34 18.66 10.32
C GLU A 279 2.70 19.68 11.41
N LYS A 280 3.70 19.42 12.25
CA LYS A 280 4.24 20.40 13.21
C LYS A 280 4.90 21.63 12.56
N LEU A 281 5.19 21.62 11.26
CA LEU A 281 5.61 22.81 10.54
C LEU A 281 4.44 23.76 10.26
N ARG A 282 3.19 23.31 10.42
CA ARG A 282 2.00 24.14 10.25
C ARG A 282 1.79 25.01 11.48
N ILE A 283 1.98 26.31 11.33
CA ILE A 283 1.78 27.31 12.39
C ILE A 283 0.47 28.04 12.13
N TYR A 284 -0.50 27.89 13.04
CA TYR A 284 -1.73 28.67 13.01
C TYR A 284 -1.51 30.03 13.66
N PRO A 285 -2.11 31.11 13.12
CA PRO A 285 -2.06 32.42 13.74
C PRO A 285 -2.71 32.36 15.14
N PRO A 286 -2.20 33.13 16.11
CA PRO A 286 -2.80 33.21 17.42
C PRO A 286 -4.20 33.83 17.31
N TYR A 287 -5.14 33.32 18.11
CA TYR A 287 -6.44 33.95 18.26
C TYR A 287 -6.25 35.36 18.86
N VAL A 288 -6.75 36.38 18.17
CA VAL A 288 -6.77 37.76 18.66
C VAL A 288 -8.20 38.08 19.07
N GLU A 289 -8.41 38.38 20.36
CA GLU A 289 -9.72 38.78 20.85
C GLU A 289 -10.05 40.18 20.30
N PRO A 290 -11.24 40.37 19.69
CA PRO A 290 -11.62 41.66 19.13
C PRO A 290 -11.75 42.72 20.23
N LEU A 291 -11.35 43.95 19.92
CA LEU A 291 -11.56 45.09 20.82
C LEU A 291 -13.08 45.36 20.99
N PRO A 292 -13.51 45.97 22.11
CA PRO A 292 -14.91 46.32 22.30
C PRO A 292 -15.43 47.21 21.16
N GLY A 293 -16.36 46.69 20.36
CA GLY A 293 -16.94 47.38 19.19
C GLY A 293 -16.32 47.01 17.84
N GLU A 294 -15.32 46.14 17.79
CA GLU A 294 -14.77 45.57 16.56
C GLU A 294 -15.36 44.18 16.28
N GLU A 295 -15.54 43.85 15.00
CA GLU A 295 -15.94 42.50 14.59
C GLU A 295 -14.75 41.54 14.70
N ALA A 296 -15.01 40.30 15.14
CA ALA A 296 -13.98 39.26 15.21
C ALA A 296 -13.50 38.89 13.80
N VAL A 297 -12.24 39.19 13.48
CA VAL A 297 -11.61 38.74 12.24
C VAL A 297 -10.93 37.40 12.49
N TYR A 298 -11.52 36.32 11.98
CA TYR A 298 -10.93 34.99 12.05
C TYR A 298 -10.01 34.75 10.84
N ASP A 299 -8.70 34.75 11.07
CA ASP A 299 -7.73 34.26 10.08
C ASP A 299 -7.55 32.74 10.24
N TRP A 300 -8.18 31.99 9.33
CA TRP A 300 -8.07 30.53 9.27
C TRP A 300 -6.90 30.05 8.38
N SER A 301 -6.02 30.96 7.97
CA SER A 301 -4.79 30.60 7.25
C SER A 301 -3.75 30.00 8.21
N TRP A 302 -2.69 29.46 7.65
CA TRP A 302 -1.52 29.03 8.42
C TRP A 302 -0.24 29.39 7.68
N GLN A 303 0.85 29.42 8.42
CA GLN A 303 2.18 29.61 7.89
C GLN A 303 2.97 28.31 7.99
N VAL A 304 3.89 28.11 7.05
CA VAL A 304 4.79 26.95 7.08
C VAL A 304 6.11 27.38 7.72
N ALA A 305 6.43 26.79 8.86
CA ALA A 305 7.67 27.02 9.58
C ALA A 305 8.89 26.62 8.73
N PRO A 306 10.01 27.35 8.83
CA PRO A 306 11.25 26.93 8.18
C PRO A 306 11.79 25.63 8.79
N PHE A 307 12.52 24.85 8.00
CA PHE A 307 13.23 23.68 8.51
C PHE A 307 14.38 24.11 9.42
N THR A 308 14.31 23.72 10.70
CA THR A 308 15.39 23.95 11.67
C THR A 308 16.11 22.65 12.01
N VAL A 309 17.34 22.76 12.49
CA VAL A 309 18.13 21.61 12.95
C VAL A 309 17.45 20.93 14.15
N SER A 310 16.90 21.71 15.09
CA SER A 310 16.15 21.18 16.25
C SER A 310 14.91 20.41 15.80
N TRP A 311 14.11 20.96 14.88
CA TRP A 311 12.96 20.24 14.31
C TRP A 311 13.38 18.91 13.67
N PHE A 312 14.47 18.92 12.89
CA PHE A 312 14.93 17.70 12.23
C PHE A 312 15.35 16.64 13.25
N ILE A 313 16.13 17.02 14.27
CA ILE A 313 16.63 16.09 15.29
C ILE A 313 15.51 15.56 16.17
N GLU A 314 14.63 16.43 16.64
CA GLU A 314 13.62 16.08 17.64
C GLU A 314 12.38 15.42 17.02
N GLN A 315 11.99 15.86 15.82
CA GLN A 315 10.73 15.42 15.20
C GLN A 315 10.97 14.41 14.07
N MET A 316 11.96 14.64 13.19
CA MET A 316 12.12 13.85 11.96
C MET A 316 13.05 12.62 12.12
N ILE A 317 14.17 12.76 12.83
CA ILE A 317 15.14 11.66 13.04
C ILE A 317 14.49 10.41 13.67
N PRO A 318 13.62 10.51 14.70
CA PRO A 318 12.98 9.33 15.27
C PRO A 318 12.23 8.48 14.22
N ALA A 319 11.50 9.13 13.30
CA ALA A 319 10.80 8.43 12.22
C ALA A 319 11.76 7.71 11.26
N LEU A 320 12.89 8.34 10.92
CA LEU A 320 13.95 7.75 10.09
C LEU A 320 14.62 6.55 10.77
N ILE A 321 14.89 6.63 12.07
CA ILE A 321 15.45 5.52 12.85
C ILE A 321 14.46 4.35 12.88
N LEU A 322 13.17 4.60 13.11
CA LEU A 322 12.15 3.55 13.10
C LEU A 322 12.06 2.88 11.72
N LEU A 323 12.08 3.66 10.63
CA LEU A 323 12.09 3.14 9.27
C LEU A 323 13.31 2.23 9.02
N PHE A 324 14.49 2.67 9.46
CA PHE A 324 15.72 1.88 9.36
C PHE A 324 15.63 0.59 10.20
N LEU A 325 15.17 0.67 11.44
CA LEU A 325 15.02 -0.49 12.33
C LEU A 325 14.02 -1.50 11.78
N ALA A 326 12.89 -1.04 11.22
CA ALA A 326 11.92 -1.91 10.57
C ALA A 326 12.53 -2.64 9.36
N ALA A 327 13.22 -1.91 8.48
CA ALA A 327 13.84 -2.47 7.29
C ALA A 327 14.99 -3.43 7.63
N ALA A 328 15.95 -2.98 8.45
CA ALA A 328 17.10 -3.77 8.86
C ALA A 328 16.69 -4.98 9.70
N GLY A 329 15.78 -4.80 10.67
CA GLY A 329 15.27 -5.88 11.51
C GLY A 329 14.55 -6.95 10.71
N THR A 330 13.69 -6.55 9.76
CA THR A 330 13.01 -7.49 8.84
C THR A 330 14.01 -8.25 7.98
N TYR A 331 14.98 -7.55 7.38
CA TYR A 331 16.01 -8.17 6.54
C TYR A 331 16.87 -9.16 7.32
N LEU A 332 17.37 -8.77 8.50
CA LEU A 332 18.21 -9.61 9.35
C LEU A 332 17.43 -10.81 9.87
N SER A 333 16.20 -10.62 10.35
CA SER A 333 15.35 -11.72 10.84
C SER A 333 15.12 -12.78 9.75
N ILE A 334 14.83 -12.38 8.52
CA ILE A 334 14.62 -13.33 7.41
C ILE A 334 15.94 -14.02 7.01
N THR A 335 17.05 -13.28 6.95
CA THR A 335 18.32 -13.83 6.45
C THR A 335 19.06 -14.68 7.47
N GLU A 336 19.15 -14.25 8.73
CA GLU A 336 19.83 -14.99 9.82
C GLU A 336 19.13 -16.32 10.10
N ARG A 337 17.78 -16.32 10.18
CA ARG A 337 16.99 -17.55 10.39
C ARG A 337 17.33 -18.64 9.37
N ASN A 338 17.61 -18.25 8.13
CA ASN A 338 17.83 -19.18 7.04
C ASN A 338 19.31 -19.47 6.77
N LYS A 339 20.27 -18.89 7.53
CA LYS A 339 21.70 -19.22 7.43
C LYS A 339 21.98 -20.68 7.80
N ALA A 340 21.45 -21.16 8.93
CA ALA A 340 21.72 -22.53 9.42
C ALA A 340 21.20 -23.62 8.46
N ALA A 341 20.04 -23.39 7.82
CA ALA A 341 19.48 -24.28 6.82
C ALA A 341 20.26 -24.24 5.50
N ALA A 342 20.77 -23.08 5.09
CA ALA A 342 21.63 -22.95 3.91
C ALA A 342 22.95 -23.73 4.06
N ILE A 343 23.59 -23.68 5.25
CA ILE A 343 24.83 -24.41 5.56
C ILE A 343 24.62 -25.93 5.52
N LYS A 344 23.51 -26.44 6.08
CA LYS A 344 23.16 -27.88 6.01
C LYS A 344 22.95 -28.35 4.57
N SER A 345 22.28 -27.56 3.72
CA SER A 345 22.06 -27.92 2.31
C SER A 345 23.36 -27.92 1.49
N ALA A 346 24.30 -27.02 1.81
CA ALA A 346 25.59 -26.93 1.13
C ALA A 346 26.48 -28.15 1.44
N LYS A 347 26.50 -28.61 2.70
CA LYS A 347 27.23 -29.85 3.08
C LYS A 347 26.63 -31.11 2.44
N SER A 348 25.32 -31.14 2.20
CA SER A 348 24.64 -32.28 1.56
C SER A 348 24.88 -32.40 0.05
N LYS A 349 25.26 -31.31 -0.65
CA LYS A 349 25.60 -31.32 -2.07
C LYS A 349 27.09 -31.60 -2.33
N ALA A 350 27.92 -31.60 -1.29
CA ALA A 350 29.36 -31.84 -1.34
C ALA A 350 29.75 -33.28 -0.97
N LYS A 351 28.77 -34.10 -0.59
CA LYS A 351 28.82 -35.57 -0.61
C LYS A 351 28.04 -36.03 -1.83
#